data_AF-A0A1Z8RHY2-F1
#
_entry.id   AF-A0A1Z8RHY2-F1
#
_cell.length_a   1.000
_cell.length_b   1.000
_cell.length_c   1.000
_cell.angle_alpha   90.00
_cell.angle_beta   90.00
_cell.angle_gamma   90.00
#
_symmetry.space_group_name_H-M   'P 1'
#
loop_
_entity.id
_entity.type
_entity.pdbx_description
1 polymer ?
#
loop_
_entity_poly.entity_id
_entity_poly.type
_entity_poly.pdbx_seq_one_letter_code
_entity_poly.pdbx_strand_id
1 'polypeptide(L)'
;MSILDSLKANISKEDFIIRIRPMLDKYNSWTGQVDITIVTFPENPLDDDDYSQLTHFSKMVCSSVPIMEEVEQVREMFHNYAMAQDEVIVDMEESNEVEKTYDGNIVHIRFDTDTKGSA
;
A
#
# COMPACT_ATOMS: atom_id res chain seq x y z
N MET A 1 -3.63 -16.88 -17.65
CA MET A 1 -2.52 -15.90 -17.81
C MET A 1 -1.79 -15.87 -16.48
N SER A 2 -0.46 -16.02 -16.46
CA SER A 2 0.30 -16.01 -15.20
C SER A 2 0.34 -14.60 -14.61
N ILE A 3 0.45 -14.46 -13.29
CA ILE A 3 0.63 -13.15 -12.61
C ILE A 3 1.82 -12.39 -13.20
N LEU A 4 2.88 -13.12 -13.57
CA LEU A 4 4.06 -12.57 -14.25
C LEU A 4 3.75 -11.98 -15.63
N ASP A 5 2.80 -12.56 -16.37
CA ASP A 5 2.42 -12.07 -17.69
C ASP A 5 1.57 -10.81 -17.56
N SER A 6 0.67 -10.77 -16.57
CA SER A 6 -0.13 -9.58 -16.25
C SER A 6 0.74 -8.43 -15.74
N LEU A 7 1.74 -8.71 -14.90
CA LEU A 7 2.67 -7.68 -14.42
C LEU A 7 3.46 -7.08 -15.59
N LYS A 8 4.02 -7.92 -16.47
CA LYS A 8 4.75 -7.45 -17.65
C LYS A 8 3.87 -6.62 -18.60
N ALA A 9 2.58 -6.94 -18.69
CA ALA A 9 1.65 -6.21 -19.53
C ALA A 9 1.29 -4.81 -18.99
N ASN A 10 1.46 -4.57 -17.68
CA ASN A 10 1.09 -3.32 -17.03
C ASN A 10 2.28 -2.42 -16.65
N ILE A 11 3.51 -2.86 -16.92
CA ILE A 11 4.70 -2.03 -16.72
C ILE A 11 4.90 -1.14 -17.95
N SER A 12 4.97 0.16 -17.72
CA SER A 12 5.14 1.20 -18.73
C SER A 12 6.55 1.80 -18.67
N LYS A 13 6.95 2.57 -19.69
CA LYS A 13 8.33 3.09 -19.80
C LYS A 13 8.61 4.22 -18.81
N GLU A 14 7.56 4.93 -18.42
CA GLU A 14 7.54 5.99 -17.43
C GLU A 14 7.70 5.48 -15.99
N ASP A 15 7.55 4.16 -15.74
CA ASP A 15 7.55 3.60 -14.40
C ASP A 15 8.92 3.63 -13.72
N PHE A 16 8.91 3.94 -12.42
CA PHE A 16 10.02 3.78 -11.49
C PHE A 16 9.72 2.59 -10.58
N ILE A 17 10.42 1.48 -10.78
CA ILE A 17 10.16 0.24 -10.05
C ILE A 17 11.10 0.16 -8.85
N ILE A 18 10.54 0.12 -7.64
CA ILE A 18 11.29 -0.19 -6.42
C ILE A 18 11.24 -1.70 -6.18
N ARG A 19 12.36 -2.38 -6.44
CA ARG A 19 12.51 -3.82 -6.17
C ARG A 19 13.06 -4.03 -4.78
N ILE A 20 12.31 -4.75 -3.95
CA ILE A 20 12.75 -5.22 -2.63
C ILE A 20 13.09 -6.70 -2.73
N ARG A 21 14.31 -7.08 -2.37
CA ARG A 21 14.76 -8.47 -2.33
C ARG A 21 15.14 -8.84 -0.90
N PRO A 22 14.43 -9.79 -0.26
CA PRO A 22 14.79 -10.24 1.08
C PRO A 22 16.08 -11.06 1.04
N MET A 23 16.95 -10.87 2.03
CA MET A 23 18.06 -11.78 2.27
C MET A 23 17.59 -12.96 3.11
N LEU A 24 17.72 -14.15 2.55
CA LEU A 24 17.30 -15.39 3.20
C LEU A 24 18.51 -16.11 3.82
N ASP A 25 18.29 -16.77 4.94
CA ASP A 25 19.27 -17.68 5.53
C ASP A 25 19.30 -19.05 4.83
N LYS A 26 20.14 -19.95 5.33
CA LYS A 26 20.27 -21.32 4.80
C LYS A 26 19.00 -22.18 4.93
N TYR A 27 18.00 -21.72 5.67
CA TYR A 27 16.72 -22.38 5.88
C TYR A 27 15.58 -21.66 5.15
N ASN A 28 15.90 -20.74 4.22
CA ASN A 28 14.95 -19.88 3.52
C ASN A 28 14.12 -18.96 4.43
N SER A 29 14.62 -18.66 5.63
CA SER A 29 13.99 -17.70 6.54
C SER A 29 14.54 -16.31 6.26
N TRP A 30 13.67 -15.30 6.25
CA TRP A 30 14.10 -13.92 6.08
C TRP A 30 14.93 -13.46 7.27
N THR A 31 16.08 -12.86 6.99
CA THR A 31 17.06 -12.42 7.99
C THR A 31 16.75 -11.05 8.60
N GLY A 32 15.67 -10.38 8.13
CA GLY A 32 15.39 -8.98 8.43
C GLY A 32 16.09 -8.00 7.49
N GLN A 33 17.09 -8.45 6.71
CA GLN A 33 17.80 -7.60 5.75
C GLN A 33 17.14 -7.61 4.37
N VAL A 34 17.23 -6.48 3.67
CA VAL A 34 16.69 -6.30 2.32
C VAL A 34 17.69 -5.59 1.40
N ASP A 35 17.70 -5.99 0.14
CA ASP A 35 18.35 -5.26 -0.96
C ASP A 35 17.26 -4.49 -1.72
N ILE A 36 17.41 -3.17 -1.79
CA ILE A 36 16.46 -2.26 -2.44
C ILE A 36 17.11 -1.67 -3.68
N THR A 37 16.45 -1.81 -4.83
CA THR A 37 16.94 -1.30 -6.11
C THR A 37 15.86 -0.48 -6.79
N ILE A 38 16.21 0.71 -7.27
CA ILE A 38 15.36 1.50 -8.18
C ILE A 38 15.71 1.10 -9.61
N VAL A 39 14.70 0.69 -10.38
CA VAL A 39 14.83 0.32 -11.78
C VAL A 39 14.00 1.27 -12.62
N THR A 40 14.63 1.89 -13.61
CA THR A 40 13.98 2.77 -14.60
C THR A 40 14.26 2.26 -16.00
N PHE A 41 13.41 2.64 -16.97
CA PHE A 41 13.62 2.30 -18.36
C PHE A 41 14.53 3.32 -19.06
N PRO A 42 15.44 2.88 -19.95
CA PRO A 42 16.24 3.78 -20.78
C PRO A 42 15.41 4.65 -21.73
N GLU A 43 14.20 4.21 -22.06
CA GLU A 43 13.28 4.83 -23.01
C GLU A 43 12.15 5.57 -22.27
N ASN A 44 12.40 6.00 -21.04
CA ASN A 44 11.45 6.78 -20.24
C ASN A 44 11.13 8.10 -20.99
N PRO A 45 9.85 8.45 -21.19
CA PRO A 45 9.45 9.60 -22.00
C PRO A 45 9.51 10.95 -21.27
N LEU A 46 9.81 10.96 -19.97
CA LEU A 46 9.89 12.18 -19.17
C LEU A 46 11.05 13.07 -19.63
N ASP A 47 10.89 14.38 -19.46
CA ASP A 47 12.01 15.30 -19.60
C ASP A 47 13.00 15.18 -18.43
N ASP A 48 14.18 15.80 -18.60
CA ASP A 48 15.28 15.69 -17.64
C ASP A 48 14.93 16.20 -16.24
N ASP A 49 14.11 17.26 -16.15
CA ASP A 49 13.75 17.88 -14.87
C ASP A 49 12.76 16.99 -14.11
N ASP A 50 11.73 16.49 -14.78
CA ASP A 50 10.75 15.57 -14.21
C ASP A 50 11.39 14.22 -13.84
N TYR A 51 12.25 13.69 -14.71
CA TYR A 51 13.01 12.46 -14.44
C TYR A 51 13.91 12.61 -13.21
N SER A 52 14.61 13.74 -13.08
CA SER A 52 15.47 14.04 -11.94
C SER A 52 14.67 14.13 -10.64
N GLN A 53 13.52 14.80 -10.66
CA GLN A 53 12.63 14.94 -9.51
C GLN A 53 12.07 13.59 -9.05
N LEU A 54 11.56 12.77 -9.96
CA LEU A 54 11.05 11.43 -9.63
C LEU A 54 12.14 10.46 -9.19
N THR A 55 13.35 10.59 -9.75
CA THR A 55 14.52 9.86 -9.28
C THR A 55 14.85 10.26 -7.83
N HIS A 56 14.84 11.56 -7.53
CA HIS A 56 15.09 12.05 -6.18
C HIS A 56 14.02 11.58 -5.19
N PHE A 57 12.75 11.65 -5.58
CA PHE A 57 11.64 11.12 -4.79
C PHE A 57 11.81 9.61 -4.51
N SER A 58 12.12 8.81 -5.53
CA SER A 58 12.35 7.37 -5.39
C SER A 58 13.51 7.07 -4.43
N LYS A 59 14.58 7.88 -4.46
CA LYS A 59 15.69 7.81 -3.51
C LYS A 59 15.25 8.16 -2.08
N MET A 60 14.39 9.15 -1.89
CA MET A 60 13.84 9.49 -0.58
C MET A 60 13.01 8.34 -0.01
N VAL A 61 12.16 7.71 -0.84
CA VAL A 61 11.40 6.51 -0.43
C VAL A 61 12.36 5.40 0.02
N CYS A 62 13.41 5.10 -0.77
CA CYS A 62 14.39 4.09 -0.36
C CYS A 62 15.18 4.48 0.90
N SER A 63 15.47 5.77 1.08
CA SER A 63 16.18 6.30 2.25
C SER A 63 15.33 6.30 3.51
N SER A 64 14.00 6.20 3.39
CA SER A 64 13.12 6.08 4.56
C SER A 64 13.41 4.81 5.37
N VAL A 65 13.84 3.73 4.72
CA VAL A 65 14.13 2.44 5.36
C VAL A 65 15.25 2.55 6.40
N PRO A 66 16.48 3.00 6.07
CA PRO A 66 17.52 3.17 7.08
C PRO A 66 17.15 4.23 8.13
N ILE A 67 16.40 5.28 7.78
CA ILE A 67 15.94 6.27 8.76
C ILE A 67 14.99 5.64 9.78
N MET A 68 14.10 4.74 9.36
CA MET A 68 13.22 3.96 10.26
C MET A 68 14.01 2.97 11.13
N GLU A 69 15.16 2.49 10.67
CA GLU A 69 16.04 1.64 11.49
C GLU A 69 16.71 2.45 12.60
N GLU A 70 17.16 3.67 12.29
CA GLU A 70 17.89 4.54 13.23
C GLU A 70 16.96 5.29 14.20
N VAL A 71 15.78 5.72 13.75
CA VAL A 71 14.89 6.62 14.51
C VAL A 71 13.56 5.93 14.81
N GLU A 72 13.41 5.46 16.05
CA GLU A 72 12.22 4.74 16.52
C GLU A 72 10.92 5.52 16.33
N GLN A 73 10.90 6.82 16.63
CA GLN A 73 9.71 7.66 16.47
C GLN A 73 9.22 7.69 15.01
N VAL A 74 10.15 7.73 14.04
CA VAL A 74 9.80 7.71 12.62
C VAL A 74 9.24 6.35 12.24
N ARG A 75 9.86 5.26 12.71
CA ARG A 75 9.34 3.90 12.51
C ARG A 75 7.93 3.74 13.07
N GLU A 76 7.66 4.25 14.27
CA GLU A 76 6.33 4.23 14.88
C GLU A 76 5.32 5.04 14.05
N MET A 77 5.70 6.20 13.52
CA MET A 77 4.84 6.97 12.62
C MET A 77 4.47 6.17 11.36
N PHE A 78 5.44 5.56 10.70
CA PHE A 78 5.21 4.71 9.52
C PHE A 78 4.35 3.48 9.87
N HIS A 79 4.62 2.83 11.00
CA HIS A 79 3.84 1.69 11.47
C HIS A 79 2.38 2.06 11.73
N ASN A 80 2.14 3.12 12.49
CA ASN A 80 0.79 3.59 12.80
C ASN A 80 0.04 4.02 11.54
N TYR A 81 0.71 4.68 10.61
CA TYR A 81 0.11 5.05 9.33
C TYR A 81 -0.26 3.82 8.49
N ALA A 82 0.60 2.80 8.44
CA ALA A 82 0.32 1.55 7.72
C ALA A 82 -0.84 0.77 8.35
N MET A 83 -0.85 0.61 9.68
CA MET A 83 -1.94 -0.08 10.40
C MET A 83 -3.29 0.64 10.24
N ALA A 84 -3.29 1.98 10.24
CA ALA A 84 -4.52 2.75 10.02
C ALA A 84 -5.11 2.54 8.62
N GLN A 85 -4.29 2.25 7.60
CA GLN A 85 -4.77 1.91 6.26
C GLN A 85 -5.32 0.48 6.21
N ASP A 86 -4.69 -0.46 6.92
CA ASP A 86 -5.18 -1.84 7.00
C ASP A 86 -6.56 -1.92 7.68
N GLU A 87 -6.83 -1.08 8.69
CA GLU A 87 -8.15 -0.97 9.32
C GLU A 87 -9.24 -0.46 8.34
N VAL A 88 -8.87 0.45 7.43
CA VAL A 88 -9.79 0.95 6.39
C VAL A 88 -10.10 -0.12 5.34
N ILE A 89 -9.15 -1.01 5.03
CA ILE A 89 -9.37 -2.11 4.07
C ILE A 89 -10.35 -3.16 4.61
N VAL A 90 -10.40 -3.37 5.93
CA VAL A 90 -11.36 -4.30 6.56
C VAL A 90 -12.80 -3.76 6.54
N ASP A 91 -12.99 -2.45 6.54
CA ASP A 91 -14.33 -1.80 6.55
C ASP A 91 -14.92 -1.59 5.14
N MET A 92 -14.20 -1.97 4.08
CA MET A 92 -14.69 -1.91 2.69
C MET A 92 -15.49 -3.15 2.25
N GLU A 93 -15.64 -4.17 3.12
CA GLU A 93 -16.58 -5.27 2.94
C GLU A 93 -17.79 -5.10 3.90
N GLU A 94 -18.87 -4.51 3.36
CA GLU A 94 -20.20 -4.31 3.97
C GLU A 94 -20.32 -3.33 5.16
N SER A 95 -20.10 -2.04 4.91
CA SER A 95 -20.82 -1.01 5.67
C SER A 95 -22.31 -1.02 5.26
N ASN A 96 -23.14 -1.84 5.90
CA ASN A 96 -24.59 -1.62 5.94
C ASN A 96 -24.85 -0.36 6.77
N GLU A 97 -24.78 0.79 6.10
CA GLU A 97 -25.03 2.10 6.69
C GLU A 97 -26.50 2.17 7.09
N VAL A 98 -26.78 2.00 8.38
CA VAL A 98 -28.12 2.14 8.95
C VAL A 98 -28.52 3.61 8.88
N GLU A 99 -29.37 3.97 7.92
CA GLU A 99 -29.95 5.30 7.82
C GLU A 99 -30.71 5.62 9.12
N LYS A 100 -30.20 6.60 9.88
CA LYS A 100 -30.87 7.16 11.04
C LYS A 100 -31.49 8.49 10.65
N THR A 101 -32.82 8.53 10.58
CA THR A 101 -33.56 9.79 10.40
C THR A 101 -34.14 10.24 11.74
N TYR A 102 -34.08 11.54 12.00
CA TYR A 102 -34.52 12.15 13.25
C TYR A 102 -35.74 13.03 12.97
N ASP A 103 -36.86 12.76 13.65
CA ASP A 103 -38.04 13.63 13.65
C ASP A 103 -38.39 14.03 15.10
N GLY A 104 -37.96 15.24 15.48
CA GLY A 104 -38.07 15.73 16.85
C GLY A 104 -37.35 14.82 17.85
N ASN A 105 -38.10 14.29 18.83
CA ASN A 105 -37.58 13.42 19.89
C ASN A 105 -37.63 11.92 19.54
N ILE A 106 -37.93 11.56 18.29
CA ILE A 106 -38.05 10.16 17.84
C ILE A 106 -36.92 9.86 16.84
N VAL A 107 -36.24 8.72 17.04
CA VAL A 107 -35.16 8.23 16.17
C VAL A 107 -35.70 7.05 15.35
N HIS A 108 -35.72 7.19 14.03
CA HIS A 108 -36.06 6.12 13.10
C HIS A 108 -34.80 5.40 12.65
N ILE A 109 -34.71 4.10 12.96
CA ILE A 109 -33.59 3.24 12.60
C ILE A 109 -34.13 2.18 11.63
N ARG A 110 -33.65 2.19 10.38
CA ARG A 110 -34.07 1.22 9.36
C ARG A 110 -33.00 0.14 9.23
N PHE A 111 -33.33 -1.09 9.63
CA PHE A 111 -32.45 -2.25 9.45
C PHE A 111 -32.87 -2.99 8.18
N ASP A 112 -32.09 -2.85 7.10
CA ASP A 112 -32.23 -3.75 5.96
C ASP A 112 -31.45 -5.03 6.30
N THR A 113 -32.16 -6.08 6.68
CA THR A 113 -31.57 -7.39 6.95
C THR A 113 -31.68 -8.26 5.71
N ASP A 114 -30.60 -8.35 4.93
CA ASP A 114 -30.42 -9.46 3.98
C ASP A 114 -30.02 -10.71 4.77
N THR A 115 -31.00 -11.38 5.37
CA THR A 115 -30.77 -12.67 6.02
C THR A 115 -30.55 -13.74 4.96
N LYS A 116 -29.29 -14.04 4.63
CA LYS A 116 -28.90 -15.34 4.04
C LYS A 116 -28.99 -16.44 5.10
N GLY A 117 -30.20 -16.74 5.55
CA GLY A 117 -30.49 -17.90 6.40
C GLY A 117 -31.07 -19.03 5.57
N SER A 118 -30.35 -20.15 5.45
CA SER A 118 -30.99 -21.44 5.23
C SER A 118 -31.43 -21.99 6.58
N ALA A 119 -32.74 -22.06 6.78
CA ALA A 119 -33.40 -22.87 7.81
C ALA A 119 -34.52 -23.67 7.13
#